data_AF-A0A421B400-F1
#
_entry.id   AF-A0A421B400-F1
#
_cell.length_a   1.000
_cell.length_b   1.000
_cell.length_c   1.000
_cell.angle_alpha   90.00
_cell.angle_beta   90.00
_cell.angle_gamma   90.00
#
_symmetry.space_group_name_H-M   'P 1'
#
loop_
_entity.id
_entity.type
_entity.pdbx_description
1 polymer ?
#
loop_
_entity_poly.entity_id
_entity_poly.type
_entity_poly.pdbx_seq_one_letter_code
_entity_poly.pdbx_strand_id
1 'polypeptide(L)'
;MAYPYKWESTHHDEWSCLDEGNVVVRCGQDSAVSVTFCGRWVEEYLGLYFAVHTAARGVDAVLYDVPTWADRIGLAQFIEGLDYRGWEGDLHWASRHGGLGVSARYESRGQVRLTWTLSSYEVEEIWSVTVRTWVEAGAAKDDLAARLHVFLSGPG
;
A
#
# COMPACT_ATOMS: atom_id res chain seq x y z
N MET A 1 -16.81 -27.09 -9.82
CA MET A 1 -15.92 -27.45 -8.71
C MET A 1 -15.52 -26.16 -8.04
N ALA A 2 -16.07 -25.88 -6.86
CA ALA A 2 -15.74 -24.69 -6.08
C ALA A 2 -14.55 -25.06 -5.18
N TYR A 3 -13.50 -24.24 -5.18
CA TYR A 3 -12.39 -24.41 -4.26
C TYR A 3 -12.83 -23.94 -2.87
N PRO A 4 -12.74 -24.77 -1.82
CA PRO A 4 -13.15 -24.39 -0.48
C PRO A 4 -11.91 -23.92 0.29
N TYR A 5 -11.38 -22.74 -0.02
CA TYR A 5 -10.50 -22.06 0.93
C TYR A 5 -11.38 -21.11 1.75
N LYS A 6 -11.93 -21.65 2.83
CA LYS A 6 -12.41 -20.83 3.93
C LYS A 6 -11.16 -20.29 4.60
N TRP A 7 -10.80 -19.05 4.28
CA TRP A 7 -9.77 -18.33 5.02
C TRP A 7 -10.39 -18.05 6.40
N GLU A 8 -10.05 -18.86 7.39
CA GLU A 8 -10.23 -18.44 8.78
C GLU A 8 -8.88 -17.87 9.18
N SER A 9 -8.67 -16.59 8.86
CA SER A 9 -7.50 -15.84 9.29
C SER A 9 -7.62 -15.60 10.80
N THR A 10 -7.21 -16.57 11.60
CA THR A 10 -7.35 -16.60 13.07
C THR A 10 -6.47 -15.59 13.80
N HIS A 11 -5.80 -14.66 13.10
CA HIS A 11 -4.71 -13.85 13.66
C HIS A 11 -4.91 -12.32 13.53
N HIS A 12 -6.06 -11.84 13.06
CA HIS A 12 -6.31 -10.40 12.86
C HIS A 12 -6.32 -9.56 14.15
N ASP A 13 -6.66 -10.16 15.30
CA ASP A 13 -6.87 -9.44 16.56
C ASP A 13 -5.58 -9.11 17.34
N GLU A 14 -4.44 -9.72 16.99
CA GLU A 14 -3.18 -9.52 17.73
C GLU A 14 -2.16 -8.63 16.99
N TRP A 15 -2.41 -8.32 15.70
CA TRP A 15 -1.48 -7.58 14.85
C TRP A 15 -1.85 -6.11 14.75
N SER A 16 -1.38 -5.35 15.71
CA SER A 16 -1.51 -3.89 15.70
C SER A 16 -0.42 -3.25 14.82
N CYS A 17 -0.73 -2.16 14.12
CA CYS A 17 0.28 -1.35 13.41
C CYS A 17 1.30 -0.65 14.35
N LEU A 18 1.43 -1.09 15.59
CA LEU A 18 2.28 -0.52 16.63
C LEU A 18 3.73 -1.06 16.61
N ASP A 19 4.02 -2.08 15.79
CA ASP A 19 5.36 -2.69 15.74
C ASP A 19 6.45 -1.81 15.09
N GLU A 20 7.69 -2.03 15.56
CA GLU A 20 8.94 -1.40 15.08
C GLU A 20 9.31 -1.90 13.68
N GLY A 21 8.58 -1.42 12.67
CA GLY A 21 8.88 -1.78 11.28
C GLY A 21 7.91 -1.17 10.28
N ASN A 22 7.08 -0.21 10.68
CA ASN A 22 6.07 0.35 9.80
C ASN A 22 6.66 1.33 8.77
N VAL A 23 6.01 1.40 7.61
CA VAL A 23 6.23 2.49 6.65
C VAL A 23 5.02 3.39 6.65
N VAL A 24 5.20 4.61 7.15
CA VAL A 24 4.14 5.62 7.14
C VAL A 24 4.34 6.58 5.97
N VAL A 25 3.27 6.77 5.19
CA VAL A 25 3.10 7.81 4.18
C VAL A 25 2.14 8.84 4.76
N ARG A 26 2.63 10.01 5.13
CA ARG A 26 1.80 11.13 5.61
C ARG A 26 1.53 12.08 4.47
N CYS A 27 0.32 12.62 4.41
CA CYS A 27 0.02 13.69 3.49
C CYS A 27 0.66 15.01 3.98
N GLY A 28 1.50 15.63 3.13
CA GLY A 28 2.12 16.92 3.46
C GLY A 28 1.13 18.08 3.58
N GLN A 29 -0.08 17.94 3.03
CA GLN A 29 -1.13 18.98 3.04
C GLN A 29 -2.14 18.81 4.17
N ASP A 30 -2.36 17.58 4.65
CA ASP A 30 -3.26 17.28 5.77
C ASP A 30 -2.67 16.16 6.63
N SER A 31 -2.19 16.52 7.82
CA SER A 31 -1.58 15.56 8.75
C SER A 31 -2.54 14.49 9.27
N ALA A 32 -3.86 14.67 9.11
CA ALA A 32 -4.83 13.65 9.45
C ALA A 32 -4.85 12.49 8.44
N VAL A 33 -4.32 12.69 7.23
CA VAL A 33 -4.29 11.66 6.18
C VAL A 33 -2.99 10.88 6.22
N SER A 34 -3.09 9.57 6.42
CA SER A 34 -1.94 8.67 6.38
C SER A 34 -2.26 7.30 5.79
N VAL A 35 -1.23 6.69 5.20
CA VAL A 35 -1.20 5.28 4.83
C VAL A 35 -0.04 4.62 5.55
N THR A 36 -0.32 3.56 6.30
CA THR A 36 0.66 2.86 7.14
C THR A 36 0.74 1.41 6.71
N PHE A 37 1.92 0.99 6.27
CA PHE A 37 2.24 -0.42 6.03
C PHE A 37 2.76 -1.01 7.35
N CYS A 38 2.17 -2.11 7.81
CA CYS A 38 2.47 -2.65 9.14
C CYS A 38 2.20 -4.17 9.20
N GLY A 39 2.48 -4.78 10.36
CA GLY A 39 2.12 -6.15 10.69
C GLY A 39 2.56 -7.13 9.61
N ARG A 40 3.86 -7.44 9.52
CA ARG A 40 4.38 -8.37 8.52
C ARG A 40 4.33 -9.80 9.05
N TRP A 41 3.96 -10.77 8.23
CA TRP A 41 4.07 -12.18 8.57
C TRP A 41 4.36 -13.05 7.34
N VAL A 42 4.92 -14.22 7.58
CA VAL A 42 5.29 -15.18 6.53
C VAL A 42 4.34 -16.37 6.60
N GLU A 43 3.81 -16.75 5.44
CA GLU A 43 3.12 -18.00 5.25
C GLU A 43 3.97 -18.95 4.41
N GLU A 44 4.24 -20.15 4.94
CA GLU A 44 5.27 -21.11 4.47
C GLU A 44 5.26 -21.34 2.96
N TYR A 45 4.08 -21.33 2.33
CA TYR A 45 3.90 -21.59 0.90
C TYR A 45 3.46 -20.39 0.07
N LEU A 46 3.08 -19.29 0.72
CA LEU A 46 2.44 -18.14 0.07
C LEU A 46 3.28 -16.86 0.17
N GLY A 47 4.33 -16.86 0.99
CA GLY A 47 5.32 -15.79 1.08
C GLY A 47 5.02 -14.78 2.17
N LEU A 48 5.54 -13.56 2.00
CA LEU A 48 5.39 -12.46 2.94
C LEU A 48 4.08 -11.70 2.68
N TYR A 49 3.36 -11.43 3.75
CA TYR A 49 2.13 -10.66 3.79
C TYR A 49 2.26 -9.50 4.77
N PHE A 50 1.40 -8.50 4.60
CA PHE A 50 1.34 -7.33 5.47
C PHE A 50 -0.08 -6.75 5.53
N ALA A 51 -0.28 -5.87 6.51
CA ALA A 51 -1.47 -5.04 6.62
C ALA A 51 -1.21 -3.60 6.13
N VAL A 52 -2.25 -2.97 5.60
CA VAL A 52 -2.26 -1.55 5.25
C VAL A 52 -3.38 -0.86 6.00
N HIS A 53 -3.01 0.12 6.81
CA HIS A 53 -3.95 0.98 7.51
C HIS A 53 -4.03 2.34 6.81
N THR A 54 -5.24 2.80 6.57
CA THR A 54 -5.52 4.14 6.05
C THR A 54 -6.35 4.92 7.05
N ALA A 55 -5.92 6.15 7.31
CA ALA A 55 -6.60 7.06 8.23
C ALA A 55 -6.81 8.43 7.57
N ALA A 56 -7.96 9.02 7.84
CA ALA A 56 -8.30 10.42 7.58
C ALA A 56 -9.42 10.86 8.54
N ARG A 57 -9.85 12.12 8.49
CA ARG A 57 -11.01 12.56 9.28
C ARG A 57 -12.26 11.78 8.87
N GLY A 58 -12.77 10.95 9.78
CA GLY A 58 -13.93 10.09 9.53
C GLY A 58 -13.64 8.83 8.71
N VAL A 59 -12.37 8.51 8.49
CA VAL A 59 -11.93 7.29 7.80
C VAL A 59 -10.91 6.58 8.67
N ASP A 60 -11.18 5.32 8.97
CA ASP A 60 -10.29 4.40 9.66
C ASP A 60 -10.52 3.01 9.07
N ALA A 61 -9.59 2.54 8.24
CA ALA A 61 -9.76 1.31 7.49
C ALA A 61 -8.45 0.54 7.40
N VAL A 62 -8.51 -0.76 7.66
CA VAL A 62 -7.37 -1.67 7.57
C VAL A 62 -7.67 -2.74 6.53
N LEU A 63 -6.75 -2.93 5.59
CA LEU A 63 -6.71 -4.09 4.72
C LEU A 63 -5.63 -5.03 5.23
N TYR A 64 -6.02 -6.24 5.60
CA TYR A 64 -5.10 -7.29 5.96
C TYR A 64 -4.80 -8.18 4.75
N ASP A 65 -3.90 -9.14 4.94
CA ASP A 65 -3.54 -10.19 4.00
C ASP A 65 -3.08 -9.67 2.61
N VAL A 66 -2.37 -8.54 2.58
CA VAL A 66 -1.81 -7.99 1.33
C VAL A 66 -0.51 -8.72 0.97
N PRO A 67 -0.42 -9.39 -0.20
CA PRO A 67 0.80 -10.06 -0.61
C PRO A 67 1.89 -9.06 -1.05
N THR A 68 3.15 -9.33 -0.74
CA THR A 68 4.30 -8.51 -1.22
C THR A 68 4.61 -8.67 -2.70
N TRP A 69 4.11 -9.73 -3.32
CA TRP A 69 4.35 -10.06 -4.72
C TRP A 69 3.23 -9.52 -5.61
N ALA A 70 3.61 -9.06 -6.80
CA ALA A 70 2.73 -8.46 -7.79
C ALA A 70 2.91 -9.14 -9.15
N ASP A 71 1.92 -9.04 -10.05
CA ASP A 71 1.97 -9.71 -11.35
C ASP A 71 3.05 -9.16 -12.31
N ARG A 72 3.57 -7.94 -12.07
CA ARG A 72 4.55 -7.29 -12.95
C ARG A 72 5.74 -6.68 -12.21
N ILE A 73 5.50 -5.61 -11.46
CA ILE A 73 6.51 -4.87 -10.70
C ILE A 73 6.05 -4.74 -9.25
N GLY A 74 6.97 -4.80 -8.29
CA GLY A 74 6.64 -4.59 -6.88
C GLY A 74 6.23 -3.14 -6.60
N LEU A 75 5.51 -2.89 -5.50
CA LEU A 75 5.09 -1.54 -5.12
C LEU A 75 6.28 -0.59 -4.98
N ALA A 76 7.35 -1.02 -4.31
CA ALA A 76 8.54 -0.19 -4.14
C ALA A 76 9.17 0.21 -5.48
N GLN A 77 9.26 -0.74 -6.42
CA GLN A 77 9.77 -0.50 -7.77
C GLN A 77 8.87 0.43 -8.58
N PHE A 78 7.55 0.33 -8.40
CA PHE A 78 6.60 1.25 -9.01
C PHE A 78 6.82 2.70 -8.53
N ILE A 79 6.95 2.90 -7.21
CA ILE A 79 7.21 4.24 -6.63
C ILE A 79 8.60 4.75 -7.03
N GLU A 80 9.61 3.88 -7.06
CA GLU A 80 10.96 4.21 -7.53
C GLU A 80 10.95 4.71 -8.97
N GLY A 81 10.19 4.04 -9.85
CA GLY A 81 10.12 4.33 -11.28
C GLY A 81 9.37 5.60 -11.67
N LEU A 82 8.72 6.32 -10.75
CA LEU A 82 8.04 7.58 -11.10
C LEU A 82 9.08 8.67 -11.38
N ASP A 83 9.05 9.22 -12.60
CA ASP A 83 10.05 10.18 -13.08
C ASP A 83 9.82 11.58 -12.49
N TYR A 84 10.86 12.14 -11.85
CA TYR A 84 10.84 13.50 -11.31
C TYR A 84 10.70 14.59 -12.39
N ARG A 85 11.00 14.26 -13.67
CA ARG A 85 10.83 15.16 -14.82
C ARG A 85 9.35 15.34 -15.20
N GLY A 86 8.48 14.49 -14.67
CA GLY A 86 7.05 14.49 -14.92
C GLY A 86 6.61 13.56 -16.04
N TRP A 87 5.32 13.28 -16.05
CA TRP A 87 4.63 12.45 -17.04
C TRP A 87 3.20 12.92 -17.20
N GLU A 88 2.57 12.51 -18.30
CA GLU A 88 1.15 12.79 -18.57
C GLU A 88 0.27 11.61 -18.14
N GLY A 89 -0.90 11.94 -17.60
CA GLY A 89 -1.88 10.95 -17.13
C GLY A 89 -1.54 10.29 -15.80
N ASP A 90 -2.25 9.21 -15.51
CA ASP A 90 -2.11 8.45 -14.27
C ASP A 90 -1.33 7.15 -14.55
N LEU A 91 -0.36 6.85 -13.70
CA LEU A 91 0.32 5.55 -13.67
C LEU A 91 -0.31 4.70 -12.57
N HIS A 92 -0.49 3.42 -12.83
CA HIS A 92 -1.24 2.53 -11.95
C HIS A 92 -0.42 1.32 -11.52
N TRP A 93 -0.60 0.95 -10.27
CA TRP A 93 -0.11 -0.29 -9.68
C TRP A 93 -1.21 -0.92 -8.84
N ALA A 94 -1.25 -2.25 -8.79
CA ALA A 94 -2.11 -2.99 -7.89
C ALA A 94 -1.39 -4.24 -7.37
N SER A 95 -1.69 -4.60 -6.14
CA SER A 95 -1.39 -5.93 -5.58
C SER A 95 -2.08 -7.01 -6.40
N ARG A 96 -1.56 -8.25 -6.36
CA ARG A 96 -2.04 -9.36 -7.19
C ARG A 96 -3.54 -9.63 -7.08
N HIS A 97 -4.12 -9.48 -5.90
CA HIS A 97 -5.54 -9.71 -5.66
C HIS A 97 -6.39 -8.45 -5.76
N GLY A 98 -5.80 -7.31 -6.15
CA GLY A 98 -6.52 -6.05 -6.35
C GLY A 98 -6.96 -5.33 -5.07
N GLY A 99 -6.75 -5.92 -3.89
CA GLY A 99 -7.16 -5.31 -2.62
C GLY A 99 -6.42 -4.00 -2.32
N LEU A 100 -5.15 -3.89 -2.68
CA LEU A 100 -4.39 -2.63 -2.64
C LEU A 100 -4.10 -2.12 -4.05
N GLY A 101 -4.54 -0.90 -4.35
CA GLY A 101 -4.25 -0.16 -5.56
C GLY A 101 -3.57 1.18 -5.28
N VAL A 102 -2.67 1.59 -6.17
CA VAL A 102 -2.01 2.89 -6.14
C VAL A 102 -2.05 3.52 -7.52
N SER A 103 -2.59 4.73 -7.62
CA SER A 103 -2.40 5.57 -8.81
C SER A 103 -1.52 6.77 -8.50
N ALA A 104 -0.60 7.06 -9.41
CA ALA A 104 0.34 8.15 -9.32
C ALA A 104 0.10 9.14 -10.45
N ARG A 105 -0.06 10.42 -10.09
CA ARG A 105 -0.17 11.53 -11.05
C ARG A 105 0.88 12.57 -10.75
N TYR A 106 1.63 12.97 -11.77
CA TYR A 106 2.51 14.12 -11.66
C TYR A 106 1.67 15.39 -11.65
N GLU A 107 1.89 16.22 -10.64
CA GLU A 107 1.23 17.50 -10.46
C GLU A 107 2.26 18.62 -10.68
N SER A 108 1.74 19.83 -10.92
CA SER A 108 2.62 21.01 -11.04
C SER A 108 3.54 21.17 -9.82
N ARG A 109 4.70 21.78 -10.03
CA ARG A 109 5.72 22.07 -8.99
C ARG A 109 6.48 20.84 -8.45
N GLY A 110 6.56 19.75 -9.21
CA GLY A 110 7.36 18.58 -8.82
C GLY A 110 6.70 17.70 -7.78
N GLN A 111 5.38 17.81 -7.62
CA GLN A 111 4.61 17.00 -6.69
C GLN A 111 4.09 15.75 -7.39
N VAL A 112 4.03 14.65 -6.67
CA VAL A 112 3.32 13.44 -7.09
C VAL A 112 2.14 13.23 -6.16
N ARG A 113 0.95 13.21 -6.73
CA ARG A 113 -0.25 12.76 -6.03
C ARG A 113 -0.31 11.24 -6.09
N LEU A 114 -0.27 10.61 -4.93
CA LEU A 114 -0.52 9.18 -4.77
C LEU A 114 -1.94 8.99 -4.26
N THR A 115 -2.73 8.23 -5.01
CA THR A 115 -4.09 7.83 -4.63
C THR A 115 -4.03 6.37 -4.23
N TRP A 116 -4.28 6.11 -2.95
CA TRP A 116 -4.26 4.78 -2.36
C TRP A 116 -5.69 4.29 -2.27
N THR A 117 -5.98 3.13 -2.84
CA THR A 117 -7.28 2.49 -2.79
C THR A 117 -7.12 1.14 -2.09
N LEU A 118 -7.87 0.96 -1.01
CA LEU A 118 -8.00 -0.34 -0.33
C LEU A 118 -9.42 -0.85 -0.59
N SER A 119 -9.56 -2.12 -0.93
CA SER A 119 -10.85 -2.77 -1.12
C SER A 119 -10.83 -4.22 -0.64
N SER A 120 -12.02 -4.76 -0.34
CA SER A 120 -12.17 -6.18 -0.08
C SER A 120 -11.81 -7.00 -1.32
N TYR A 121 -11.00 -8.05 -1.15
CA TYR A 121 -10.59 -8.98 -2.21
C TYR A 121 -11.66 -10.01 -2.60
N GLU A 122 -12.86 -9.92 -2.04
CA GLU A 122 -13.96 -10.87 -2.24
C GLU A 122 -14.50 -10.81 -3.68
N VAL A 123 -15.19 -11.87 -4.11
CA VAL A 123 -15.78 -11.99 -5.46
C VAL A 123 -16.71 -10.80 -5.80
N GLU A 124 -17.27 -10.18 -4.77
CA GLU A 124 -17.96 -8.90 -4.84
C GLU A 124 -17.21 -7.89 -3.97
N GLU A 125 -16.96 -6.68 -4.49
CA GLU A 125 -16.38 -5.60 -3.70
C GLU A 125 -17.41 -5.11 -2.67
N ILE A 126 -17.26 -5.57 -1.42
CA ILE A 126 -18.14 -5.24 -0.30
C ILE A 126 -17.80 -3.85 0.25
N TRP A 127 -16.53 -3.46 0.19
CA TRP A 127 -16.09 -2.13 0.60
C TRP A 127 -14.85 -1.66 -0.18
N SER A 128 -14.74 -0.34 -0.27
CA SER A 128 -13.57 0.36 -0.80
C SER A 128 -13.39 1.69 -0.09
N VAL A 129 -12.14 2.07 0.14
CA VAL A 129 -11.74 3.37 0.66
C VAL A 129 -10.63 3.92 -0.21
N THR A 130 -10.63 5.24 -0.39
CA THR A 130 -9.58 5.93 -1.13
C THR A 130 -9.08 7.14 -0.36
N VAL A 131 -7.77 7.21 -0.17
CA VAL A 131 -7.08 8.37 0.43
C VAL A 131 -6.00 8.89 -0.52
N ARG A 132 -5.69 10.17 -0.41
CA ARG A 132 -4.70 10.83 -1.26
C ARG A 132 -3.58 11.42 -0.43
N THR A 133 -2.36 11.16 -0.83
CA THR A 133 -1.15 11.77 -0.25
C THR A 133 -0.35 12.46 -1.36
N TRP A 134 0.48 13.41 -0.95
CA TRP A 134 1.38 14.13 -1.85
C TRP A 134 2.82 13.94 -1.38
N VAL A 135 3.71 13.68 -2.32
CA VAL A 135 5.14 13.52 -2.09
C VAL A 135 5.91 14.29 -3.16
N GLU A 136 7.03 14.91 -2.79
CA GLU A 136 7.94 15.50 -3.78
C GLU A 136 8.52 14.41 -4.67
N ALA A 137 8.50 14.62 -5.98
CA ALA A 137 8.88 13.63 -7.00
C ALA A 137 10.37 13.23 -6.96
N GLY A 138 11.21 14.01 -6.28
CA GLY A 138 12.64 13.72 -6.10
C GLY A 138 12.93 12.93 -4.82
N ALA A 139 13.78 13.49 -3.95
CA ALA A 139 14.33 12.79 -2.79
C ALA A 139 13.27 12.21 -1.83
N ALA A 140 12.12 12.86 -1.65
CA ALA A 140 11.08 12.35 -0.75
C ALA A 140 10.41 11.07 -1.30
N LYS A 141 10.19 11.01 -2.62
CA LYS A 141 9.73 9.81 -3.31
C LYS A 141 10.79 8.70 -3.24
N ASP A 142 12.05 9.03 -3.45
CA ASP A 142 13.15 8.05 -3.39
C ASP A 142 13.33 7.46 -1.98
N ASP A 143 13.22 8.29 -0.94
CA ASP A 143 13.20 7.83 0.46
C ASP A 143 12.00 6.90 0.72
N LEU A 144 10.81 7.26 0.24
CA LEU A 144 9.64 6.41 0.36
C LEU A 144 9.85 5.05 -0.34
N ALA A 145 10.38 5.05 -1.56
CA ALA A 145 10.69 3.82 -2.28
C ALA A 145 11.71 2.97 -1.53
N ALA A 146 12.77 3.57 -0.97
CA ALA A 146 13.78 2.87 -0.19
C ALA A 146 13.19 2.24 1.09
N ARG A 147 12.35 2.98 1.83
CA ARG A 147 11.65 2.45 3.02
C ARG A 147 10.71 1.29 2.66
N LEU A 148 9.99 1.39 1.54
CA LEU A 148 9.15 0.31 1.03
C LEU A 148 9.97 -0.90 0.60
N HIS A 149 11.13 -0.71 -0.05
CA HIS A 149 12.04 -1.81 -0.41
C HIS A 149 12.50 -2.58 0.83
N VAL A 150 12.92 -1.88 1.89
CA VAL A 150 13.32 -2.50 3.15
C VAL A 150 12.16 -3.27 3.77
N PHE A 151 10.98 -2.66 3.83
CA PHE A 151 9.78 -3.27 4.40
C PHE A 151 9.36 -4.56 3.66
N LEU A 152 9.32 -4.50 2.33
CA LEU A 152 8.80 -5.58 1.47
C LEU A 152 9.85 -6.68 1.19
N SER A 153 11.13 -6.44 1.45
CA SER A 153 12.22 -7.40 1.19
C SER A 153 12.81 -8.03 2.45
N GLY A 154 12.60 -7.43 3.62
CA GLY A 154 13.20 -7.90 4.87
C GLY A 154 12.52 -9.15 5.44
N PRO A 155 13.24 -10.04 6.15
CA PRO A 155 12.60 -11.02 7.01
C PRO A 155 11.74 -10.32 8.07
N GLY A 156 10.64 -10.97 8.45
CA GLY A 156 9.78 -10.55 9.55
C GLY A 156 10.57 -10.41 10.84
#